data_AF-A0A1C3Y5B3-F1
#
_entry.id   AF-A0A1C3Y5B3-F1
#
_cell.length_a   1.000
_cell.length_b   1.000
_cell.length_c   1.000
_cell.angle_alpha   90.00
_cell.angle_beta   90.00
_cell.angle_gamma   90.00
#
_symmetry.space_group_name_H-M   'P 1'
#
loop_
_entity.id
_entity.type
_entity.pdbx_description
1 polymer ?
#
loop_
_entity_poly.entity_id
_entity_poly.type
_entity_poly.pdbx_seq_one_letter_code
_entity_poly.pdbx_strand_id
1 'polypeptide(L)'
;MQHPEAGYVLAEIASTFLPPLKRVQRVLGYFAVSAVFIHAAPYNVEHPWLIAAGVGLLGGASQSARIGQIALLYFAMLAIVPDRLITSIASALGL
;
A
#
# COMPACT_ATOMS: atom_id res chain seq x y z
N MET A 1 -34.59 35.48 -0.37
CA MET A 1 -33.27 34.86 -0.61
C MET A 1 -32.91 34.13 0.67
N GLN A 2 -33.10 32.80 0.70
CA GLN A 2 -32.80 31.98 1.87
C GLN A 2 -31.27 31.83 1.96
N HIS A 3 -30.68 32.27 3.07
CA HIS A 3 -29.27 32.03 3.34
C HIS A 3 -29.04 30.52 3.39
N PRO A 4 -28.05 29.96 2.67
CA PRO A 4 -27.72 28.54 2.81
C PRO A 4 -27.34 28.30 4.27
N GLU A 5 -28.07 27.40 4.93
CA GLU A 5 -27.76 27.04 6.30
C GLU A 5 -26.31 26.58 6.37
N ALA A 6 -25.54 27.07 7.35
CA ALA A 6 -24.11 26.80 7.47
C ALA A 6 -23.76 25.29 7.39
N GLY A 7 -24.71 24.41 7.77
CA GLY A 7 -24.60 22.96 7.61
C GLY A 7 -24.47 22.47 6.16
N TYR A 8 -25.16 23.11 5.20
CA TYR A 8 -25.07 22.76 3.78
C TYR A 8 -23.69 23.10 3.21
N VAL A 9 -23.19 24.30 3.51
CA VAL A 9 -21.86 24.75 3.08
C VAL A 9 -20.75 23.87 3.68
N LEU A 10 -20.88 23.50 4.96
CA LEU A 10 -19.95 22.58 5.62
C LEU A 10 -19.98 21.17 5.01
N ALA A 11 -21.17 20.65 4.65
CA ALA A 11 -21.30 19.34 4.02
C ALA A 11 -20.72 19.34 2.59
N GLU A 12 -20.89 20.42 1.84
CA GLU A 12 -20.35 20.57 0.49
C GLU A 12 -18.82 20.68 0.50
N ILE A 13 -18.25 21.46 1.42
CA ILE A 13 -16.80 21.50 1.68
C ILE A 13 -16.31 20.10 2.09
N ALA A 14 -16.93 19.46 3.09
CA ALA A 14 -16.51 18.15 3.55
C ALA A 14 -16.54 17.10 2.42
N SER A 15 -17.59 17.08 1.61
CA SER A 15 -17.70 16.14 0.48
C SER A 15 -16.65 16.39 -0.62
N THR A 16 -16.18 17.63 -0.76
CA THR A 16 -15.11 18.00 -1.70
C THR A 16 -13.72 17.58 -1.19
N PHE A 17 -13.45 17.75 0.12
CA PHE A 17 -12.11 17.52 0.70
C PHE A 17 -11.89 16.11 1.27
N LEU A 18 -12.95 15.41 1.71
CA LEU A 18 -12.83 14.06 2.28
C LEU A 18 -12.32 13.00 1.28
N PRO A 19 -12.76 12.98 0.00
CA PRO A 19 -12.31 11.95 -0.94
C PRO A 19 -10.80 12.03 -1.25
N PRO A 20 -10.21 13.21 -1.56
CA PRO A 20 -8.77 13.36 -1.72
C PRO A 20 -7.99 12.98 -0.46
N LEU A 21 -8.46 13.39 0.73
CA LEU A 21 -7.80 13.07 1.99
C LEU A 21 -7.74 11.56 2.25
N LYS A 22 -8.87 10.85 2.03
CA LYS A 22 -8.92 9.39 2.14
C LYS A 22 -8.00 8.70 1.13
N ARG A 23 -7.83 9.28 -0.08
CA ARG A 23 -6.90 8.77 -1.08
C ARG A 23 -5.45 8.94 -0.64
N VAL A 24 -5.07 10.11 -0.11
CA VAL A 24 -3.72 10.37 0.40
C VAL A 24 -3.39 9.45 1.58
N GLN A 25 -4.31 9.34 2.55
CA GLN A 25 -4.17 8.43 3.69
C GLN A 25 -3.91 6.99 3.21
N ARG A 26 -4.62 6.55 2.16
CA ARG A 26 -4.43 5.23 1.58
C ARG A 26 -3.03 5.10 0.97
N VAL A 27 -2.61 6.02 0.10
CA VAL A 27 -1.27 6.00 -0.52
C VAL A 27 -0.18 5.87 0.54
N LEU A 28 -0.27 6.69 1.59
CA LEU A 28 0.69 6.69 2.69
C LEU A 28 0.68 5.38 3.48
N GLY A 29 -0.51 4.81 3.73
CA GLY A 29 -0.65 3.53 4.40
C GLY A 29 0.00 2.38 3.63
N TYR A 30 -0.26 2.28 2.32
CA TYR A 30 0.35 1.25 1.48
C TYR A 30 1.87 1.42 1.39
N PHE A 31 2.33 2.66 1.21
CA PHE A 31 3.77 2.99 1.22
C PHE A 31 4.45 2.54 2.50
N ALA A 32 3.90 2.95 3.66
CA ALA A 32 4.51 2.67 4.96
C ALA A 32 4.59 1.16 5.25
N VAL A 33 3.49 0.42 5.00
CA VAL A 33 3.47 -1.03 5.25
C VAL A 33 4.40 -1.77 4.30
N SER A 34 4.41 -1.42 3.01
CA SER A 34 5.36 -2.02 2.06
C SER A 34 6.81 -1.71 2.42
N ALA A 35 7.12 -0.48 2.83
CA ALA A 35 8.47 -0.11 3.26
C ALA A 35 8.93 -0.94 4.46
N VAL A 36 8.05 -1.14 5.45
CA VAL A 36 8.34 -1.99 6.62
C VAL A 36 8.62 -3.43 6.19
N PHE A 37 7.76 -4.02 5.37
CA PHE A 37 7.96 -5.41 4.96
C PHE A 37 9.21 -5.62 4.11
N ILE A 38 9.49 -4.70 3.18
CA ILE A 38 10.69 -4.82 2.33
C ILE A 38 11.97 -4.72 3.17
N HIS A 39 12.02 -3.83 4.17
CA HIS A 39 13.21 -3.70 5.02
C HIS A 39 13.29 -4.77 6.11
N ALA A 40 12.17 -5.37 6.50
CA ALA A 40 12.14 -6.51 7.41
C ALA A 40 12.50 -7.82 6.71
N ALA A 41 12.29 -7.90 5.40
CA ALA A 41 12.59 -9.10 4.64
C ALA A 41 14.12 -9.28 4.51
N PRO A 42 14.63 -10.52 4.66
CA PRO A 42 16.07 -10.81 4.59
C PRO A 42 16.69 -10.66 3.18
N TYR A 43 15.88 -10.35 2.17
CA TYR A 43 16.32 -10.24 0.78
C TYR A 43 16.97 -8.88 0.50
N ASN A 44 18.14 -8.89 -0.14
CA ASN A 44 18.81 -7.67 -0.61
C ASN A 44 18.07 -7.11 -1.83
N VAL A 45 17.14 -6.18 -1.58
CA VAL A 45 16.46 -5.41 -2.61
C VAL A 45 17.25 -4.13 -2.89
N GLU A 46 17.62 -3.88 -4.14
CA GLU A 46 18.47 -2.73 -4.52
C GLU A 46 17.80 -1.36 -4.26
N HIS A 47 16.49 -1.27 -4.48
CA HIS A 47 15.73 -0.02 -4.43
C HIS A 47 14.42 -0.13 -3.64
N PRO A 48 14.47 -0.40 -2.32
CA PRO A 48 13.29 -0.73 -1.52
C PRO A 48 12.30 0.44 -1.43
N TRP A 49 12.79 1.67 -1.39
CA TRP A 49 11.97 2.88 -1.32
C TRP A 49 11.19 3.15 -2.61
N LEU A 50 11.78 2.87 -3.78
CA LEU A 50 11.11 3.03 -5.06
C LEU A 50 9.96 2.01 -5.21
N ILE A 51 10.18 0.79 -4.75
CA ILE A 51 9.14 -0.25 -4.75
C ILE A 51 8.01 0.13 -3.80
N ALA A 52 8.32 0.55 -2.57
CA ALA A 52 7.31 1.01 -1.61
C ALA A 52 6.50 2.20 -2.16
N ALA A 53 7.15 3.16 -2.82
CA ALA A 53 6.49 4.27 -3.49
C ALA A 53 5.55 3.80 -4.61
N GLY A 54 5.98 2.83 -5.43
CA GLY A 54 5.15 2.20 -6.44
C GLY A 54 3.90 1.53 -5.85
N VAL A 55 4.06 0.76 -4.77
CA VAL A 55 2.92 0.11 -4.08
C VAL A 55 1.98 1.14 -3.46
N GLY A 56 2.51 2.21 -2.87
CA GLY A 56 1.73 3.34 -2.36
C GLY A 56 0.85 3.98 -3.44
N LEU A 57 1.44 4.31 -4.59
CA LEU A 57 0.72 4.92 -5.72
C LEU A 57 -0.35 3.98 -6.29
N LEU A 58 -0.01 2.70 -6.48
CA LEU A 58 -0.95 1.68 -6.97
C LEU A 58 -2.11 1.45 -5.99
N GLY A 59 -1.83 1.43 -4.69
CA GLY A 59 -2.83 1.31 -3.63
C GLY A 59 -3.76 2.52 -3.53
N GLY A 60 -3.27 3.70 -3.89
CA GLY A 60 -4.05 4.95 -3.95
C GLY A 60 -4.98 5.08 -5.16
N ALA A 61 -4.62 4.46 -6.29
CA ALA A 61 -5.45 4.46 -7.48
C ALA A 61 -6.70 3.59 -7.28
N SER A 62 -7.89 4.16 -7.48
CA SER A 62 -9.16 3.48 -7.17
C SER A 62 -9.40 2.21 -7.98
N GLN A 63 -8.90 2.13 -9.22
CA GLN A 63 -9.00 0.92 -10.05
C GLN A 63 -7.89 -0.09 -9.80
N SER A 64 -6.72 0.35 -9.30
CA SER A 64 -5.53 -0.49 -9.11
C SER A 64 -5.29 -0.89 -7.66
N ALA A 65 -6.18 -0.54 -6.74
CA ALA A 65 -6.04 -0.85 -5.31
C ALA A 65 -5.83 -2.34 -5.05
N ARG A 66 -6.41 -3.23 -5.87
CA ARG A 66 -6.18 -4.69 -5.79
C ARG A 66 -4.72 -5.06 -6.04
N ILE A 67 -4.05 -4.39 -6.98
CA ILE A 67 -2.63 -4.62 -7.29
C ILE A 67 -1.77 -4.21 -6.08
N GLY A 68 -2.07 -3.07 -5.46
CA GLY A 68 -1.40 -2.65 -4.22
C GLY A 68 -1.58 -3.66 -3.08
N GLN A 69 -2.75 -4.27 -2.95
CA GLN A 69 -3.02 -5.29 -1.95
C GLN A 69 -2.26 -6.60 -2.22
N ILE A 70 -2.21 -7.04 -3.49
CA ILE A 70 -1.44 -8.21 -3.89
C ILE A 70 0.05 -8.00 -3.60
N ALA A 71 0.58 -6.81 -3.91
CA ALA A 71 1.96 -6.47 -3.60
C ALA A 71 2.24 -6.49 -2.09
N LEU A 72 1.34 -5.93 -1.27
CA LEU A 72 1.44 -6.01 0.19
C LEU A 72 1.45 -7.44 0.70
N LEU A 73 0.54 -8.29 0.21
CA LEU A 73 0.48 -9.69 0.58
C LEU A 73 1.78 -10.42 0.22
N TYR A 74 2.32 -10.15 -0.97
CA TYR A 74 3.58 -10.71 -1.43
C TYR A 74 4.75 -10.32 -0.52
N PHE A 75 4.89 -9.03 -0.19
CA PHE A 75 5.96 -8.58 0.71
C PHE A 75 5.76 -9.06 2.15
N ALA A 76 4.52 -9.16 2.64
CA ALA A 76 4.23 -9.76 3.94
C ALA A 76 4.66 -11.24 3.98
N MET A 77 4.40 -12.00 2.92
CA MET A 77 4.86 -13.39 2.83
C MET A 77 6.39 -13.47 2.79
N LEU A 78 7.06 -12.63 2.00
CA LEU A 78 8.53 -12.60 1.99
C LEU A 78 9.13 -12.20 3.35
N ALA A 79 8.49 -11.30 4.09
CA ALA A 79 8.96 -10.91 5.42
C ALA A 79 8.82 -12.05 6.46
N ILE A 80 7.85 -12.96 6.28
CA ILE A 80 7.61 -14.07 7.19
C ILE A 80 8.40 -15.32 6.79
N VAL A 81 8.54 -15.58 5.49
CA VAL A 81 9.20 -16.79 4.97
C VAL A 81 10.72 -16.61 4.99
N PRO A 82 11.45 -17.35 5.84
CA PRO A 82 12.91 -17.29 5.88
C PRO A 82 13.51 -17.83 4.58
N ASP A 83 14.60 -17.23 4.11
CA ASP A 83 15.35 -17.68 2.92
C ASP A 83 15.61 -19.19 2.93
N ARG A 84 15.93 -19.74 4.12
CA ARG A 84 16.21 -21.16 4.30
C ARG A 84 15.05 -22.04 3.86
N LEU A 85 13.81 -21.62 4.13
CA LEU A 85 12.60 -22.34 3.74
C LEU A 85 12.41 -22.32 2.21
N ILE A 86 12.68 -21.18 1.56
CA ILE A 86 12.62 -21.07 0.10
C ILE A 86 13.68 -21.97 -0.54
N THR A 87 14.93 -21.92 -0.06
CA THR A 87 15.99 -22.79 -0.58
C THR A 87 15.70 -24.27 -0.35
N SER A 88 15.11 -24.64 0.79
CA SER A 88 14.72 -26.03 1.05
C SER A 88 13.61 -26.50 0.11
N ILE A 89 12.59 -25.67 -0.14
CA ILE A 89 11.51 -26.00 -1.07
C ILE A 89 12.03 -26.08 -2.51
N ALA A 90 12.86 -25.13 -2.95
CA ALA A 90 13.48 -25.16 -4.27
C ALA A 90 14.29 -26.45 -4.47
N SER A 91 15.14 -26.79 -3.50
CA SER A 91 15.93 -28.03 -3.54
C SER A 91 15.07 -29.29 -3.55
N ALA A 92 13.92 -29.30 -2.85
CA ALA A 92 12.99 -30.43 -2.84
C ALA A 92 12.20 -30.55 -4.16
N LEU A 93 12.03 -29.45 -4.89
CA LEU A 93 11.41 -29.39 -6.22
C LEU A 93 12.40 -29.63 -7.36
N GLY A 94 13.70 -29.76 -7.06
CA GLY A 94 14.76 -29.96 -8.05
C GLY A 94 15.10 -28.70 -8.86
N LEU A 95 14.81 -27.52 -8.32
CA LEU A 95 15.21 -26.21 -8.83
C LEU A 95 16.50 -25.74 -8.15
#